data_AF-A0A7X3CMU5-F1
#
_entry.id   AF-A0A7X3CMU5-F1
#
_cell.length_a   1.000
_cell.length_b   1.000
_cell.length_c   1.000
_cell.angle_alpha   90.00
_cell.angle_beta   90.00
_cell.angle_gamma   90.00
#
_symmetry.space_group_name_H-M   'P 1'
#
loop_
_entity.id
_entity.type
_entity.pdbx_description
1 polymer ?
#
loop_
_entity_poly.entity_id
_entity_poly.type
_entity_poly.pdbx_seq_one_letter_code
_entity_poly.pdbx_strand_id
1 'polypeptide(L)'
;MFNHIVPKFEKGRILKTAMLENLRDFPRDFVDVYYHEYTDGIISGAHVEVGADSLIVHPGIVKHQGRLYLLTDAVSIKYRATGREAALKVRFHAGDEDGDWQTFRSEIVIDEQLEADATELELCRFKLKEGARLRQDYQGFRDLATEFNTVNVLHVRYAAYGKSTLSPVILRSFAEEMMRKGSGDPQDFMFTMMCMNEGTLARDVILHYMTSRLGMSSREYTNVEIHKYLGRILDGVRGSGGGRLGMAPGGSQRVIVD
;
A
#
# COMPACT_ATOMS: atom_id res chain seq x y z
N MET A 1 28.86 17.43 -1.92
CA MET A 1 29.14 17.97 -0.57
C MET A 1 27.80 18.14 0.14
N PHE A 2 27.63 17.59 1.35
CA PHE A 2 26.41 17.79 2.14
C PHE A 2 26.42 19.18 2.79
N ASN A 3 25.34 19.95 2.66
CA ASN A 3 25.23 21.32 3.15
C ASN A 3 23.98 21.49 4.02
N HIS A 4 24.08 22.32 5.06
CA HIS A 4 22.95 22.71 5.93
C HIS A 4 22.88 24.23 6.00
N ILE A 5 21.99 24.82 5.19
CA ILE A 5 21.83 26.26 5.05
C ILE A 5 20.43 26.63 5.50
N VAL A 6 20.33 27.58 6.43
CA VAL A 6 19.06 28.08 6.96
C VAL A 6 19.08 29.61 6.97
N PRO A 7 18.02 30.29 6.48
CA PRO A 7 17.93 31.74 6.53
C PRO A 7 17.86 32.26 7.97
N LYS A 8 18.54 33.37 8.24
CA LYS A 8 18.47 34.05 9.55
C LYS A 8 17.52 35.25 9.48
N PHE A 9 16.32 35.09 10.04
CA PHE A 9 15.30 36.15 10.14
C PHE A 9 15.41 36.87 11.49
N GLU A 10 16.18 37.95 11.52
CA GLU A 10 16.41 38.78 12.72
C GLU A 10 16.08 40.25 12.42
N LYS A 11 15.66 40.99 13.44
CA LYS A 11 15.40 42.43 13.32
C LYS A 11 16.66 43.17 12.83
N GLY A 12 16.51 44.00 11.80
CA GLY A 12 17.62 44.76 11.21
C GLY A 12 18.40 44.02 10.10
N ARG A 13 18.07 42.77 9.80
CA ARG A 13 18.59 42.04 8.62
C ARG A 13 17.76 42.36 7.38
N ILE A 14 18.42 42.41 6.22
CA ILE A 14 17.78 42.58 4.91
C ILE A 14 17.35 41.21 4.38
N LEU A 15 16.07 41.10 4.00
CA LEU A 15 15.53 39.93 3.30
C LEU A 15 16.13 39.85 1.89
N LYS A 16 16.83 38.75 1.58
CA LYS A 16 17.43 38.49 0.26
C LYS A 16 16.60 37.48 -0.51
N THR A 17 16.57 37.58 -1.84
CA THR A 17 15.91 36.60 -2.73
C THR A 17 16.34 35.17 -2.42
N ALA A 18 17.64 34.94 -2.25
CA ALA A 18 18.20 33.62 -1.90
C ALA A 18 17.64 33.01 -0.60
N MET A 19 17.13 33.84 0.33
CA MET A 19 16.47 33.33 1.54
C MET A 19 15.08 32.77 1.24
N LEU A 20 14.34 33.42 0.33
CA LEU A 20 13.02 32.97 -0.11
C LEU A 20 13.13 31.74 -1.02
N GLU A 21 14.12 31.73 -1.92
CA GLU A 21 14.46 30.56 -2.74
C GLU A 21 14.76 29.35 -1.85
N ASN A 22 15.60 29.51 -0.82
CA ASN A 22 15.87 28.42 0.10
C ASN A 22 14.61 27.90 0.83
N LEU A 23 13.71 28.78 1.28
CA LEU A 23 12.45 28.35 1.90
C LEU A 23 11.50 27.64 0.93
N ARG A 24 11.49 28.05 -0.34
CA ARG A 24 10.64 27.48 -1.40
C ARG A 24 11.17 26.13 -1.88
N ASP A 25 12.47 26.05 -2.12
CA ASP A 25 13.12 24.93 -2.80
C ASP A 25 13.46 23.81 -1.83
N PHE A 26 13.89 24.12 -0.60
CA PHE A 26 14.31 23.09 0.37
C PHE A 26 13.25 22.00 0.63
N PRO A 27 11.95 22.31 0.84
CA PRO A 27 10.94 21.26 1.01
C PRO A 27 10.76 20.39 -0.24
N ARG A 28 10.88 20.96 -1.44
CA ARG A 28 10.76 20.23 -2.71
C ARG A 28 11.98 19.35 -2.95
N ASP A 29 13.17 19.92 -2.83
CA ASP A 29 14.44 19.21 -2.95
C ASP A 29 14.53 18.06 -1.94
N PHE A 30 14.10 18.30 -0.70
CA PHE A 30 14.08 17.27 0.33
C PHE A 30 13.23 16.07 -0.07
N VAL A 31 11.99 16.28 -0.53
CA VAL A 31 11.11 15.17 -0.92
C VAL A 31 11.58 14.49 -2.20
N ASP A 32 12.11 15.25 -3.16
CA ASP A 32 12.64 14.72 -4.42
C ASP A 32 13.85 13.82 -4.17
N VAL A 33 14.75 14.23 -3.27
CA VAL A 33 15.89 13.40 -2.83
C VAL A 33 15.42 12.20 -2.02
N TYR A 34 14.49 12.38 -1.07
CA TYR A 34 14.03 11.31 -0.19
C TYR A 34 13.31 10.18 -0.94
N TYR A 35 12.49 10.53 -1.94
CA TYR A 35 11.72 9.57 -2.74
C TYR A 35 12.35 9.27 -4.11
N HIS A 36 13.61 9.68 -4.35
CA HIS A 36 14.27 9.49 -5.64
C HIS A 36 14.24 8.03 -6.12
N GLU A 37 14.63 7.12 -5.22
CA GLU A 37 14.72 5.67 -5.47
C GLU A 37 13.37 4.95 -5.35
N TYR A 38 12.28 5.66 -5.06
CA TYR A 38 10.95 5.05 -4.98
C TYR A 38 10.34 4.92 -6.36
N THR A 39 9.58 3.85 -6.56
CA THR A 39 8.79 3.63 -7.77
C THR A 39 7.49 4.44 -7.77
N ASP A 40 6.81 4.46 -8.91
CA ASP A 40 5.49 5.07 -9.04
C ASP A 40 4.44 4.29 -8.22
N GLY A 41 3.51 5.03 -7.61
CA GLY A 41 2.47 4.47 -6.77
C GLY A 41 2.01 5.41 -5.66
N ILE A 42 1.11 4.92 -4.81
CA ILE A 42 0.66 5.63 -3.62
C ILE A 42 1.79 5.63 -2.57
N ILE A 43 2.14 6.79 -2.04
CA ILE A 43 3.13 6.95 -0.97
C ILE A 43 2.44 6.89 0.39
N SER A 44 1.37 7.67 0.57
CA SER A 44 0.59 7.71 1.81
C SER A 44 -0.78 8.31 1.55
N GLY A 45 -1.78 7.97 2.37
CA GLY A 45 -3.16 8.43 2.19
C GLY A 45 -3.77 7.88 0.89
N ALA A 46 -4.51 8.73 0.18
CA ALA A 46 -5.16 8.41 -1.10
C ALA A 46 -6.05 7.16 -1.03
N HIS A 47 -6.58 6.86 0.16
CA HIS A 47 -7.43 5.70 0.36
C HIS A 47 -8.83 5.99 -0.18
N VAL A 48 -9.41 4.97 -0.78
CA VAL A 48 -10.76 5.02 -1.33
C VAL A 48 -11.74 4.55 -0.26
N GLU A 49 -12.76 5.34 0.01
CA GLU A 49 -13.91 4.98 0.85
C GLU A 49 -15.16 4.83 -0.01
N VAL A 50 -15.99 3.82 0.30
CA VAL A 50 -17.26 3.60 -0.39
C VAL A 50 -18.39 4.36 0.30
N GLY A 51 -18.87 5.41 -0.37
CA GLY A 51 -20.09 6.13 -0.03
C GLY A 51 -21.36 5.45 -0.60
N ALA A 52 -22.51 6.13 -0.47
CA ALA A 52 -23.80 5.60 -0.90
C ALA A 52 -23.90 5.39 -2.43
N ASP A 53 -23.49 6.39 -3.22
CA ASP A 53 -23.48 6.39 -4.69
C ASP A 53 -22.15 6.91 -5.28
N SER A 54 -21.14 7.08 -4.43
CA SER A 54 -19.84 7.65 -4.79
C SER A 54 -18.67 6.93 -4.14
N LEU A 55 -17.52 6.94 -4.81
CA LEU A 55 -16.22 6.63 -4.23
C LEU A 55 -15.58 7.94 -3.75
N ILE A 56 -15.12 7.98 -2.51
CA ILE A 56 -14.47 9.14 -1.91
C ILE A 56 -12.97 8.84 -1.85
N VAL A 57 -12.16 9.62 -2.56
CA VAL A 57 -10.70 9.56 -2.46
C VAL A 57 -10.25 10.58 -1.43
N HIS A 58 -9.66 10.10 -0.36
CA HIS A 58 -9.17 10.95 0.74
C HIS A 58 -7.82 11.59 0.42
N PRO A 59 -7.44 12.67 1.14
CA PRO A 59 -6.14 13.32 0.98
C PRO A 59 -4.97 12.33 1.02
N GLY A 60 -3.92 12.65 0.25
CA GLY A 60 -2.77 11.75 0.12
C GLY A 60 -1.73 12.22 -0.88
N ILE A 61 -0.71 11.39 -1.01
CA ILE A 61 0.47 11.62 -1.83
C ILE A 61 0.65 10.44 -2.78
N VAL A 62 0.80 10.73 -4.07
CA VAL A 62 1.15 9.73 -5.07
C VAL A 62 2.42 10.16 -5.81
N LYS A 63 3.26 9.19 -6.19
CA LYS A 63 4.43 9.40 -7.03
C LYS A 63 4.14 8.91 -8.44
N HIS A 64 4.45 9.73 -9.43
CA HIS A 64 4.34 9.38 -10.84
C HIS A 64 5.42 10.04 -11.67
N GLN A 65 6.16 9.25 -12.46
CA GLN A 65 7.24 9.71 -13.34
C GLN A 65 8.20 10.68 -12.66
N GLY A 66 8.63 10.32 -11.45
CA GLY A 66 9.57 11.13 -10.65
C GLY A 66 8.98 12.35 -9.94
N ARG A 67 7.68 12.62 -10.07
CA ARG A 67 7.01 13.76 -9.42
C ARG A 67 6.05 13.30 -8.33
N LEU A 68 5.97 14.07 -7.24
CA LEU A 68 4.96 13.89 -6.21
C LEU A 68 3.75 14.78 -6.49
N TYR A 69 2.56 14.17 -6.45
CA TYR A 69 1.28 14.85 -6.56
C TYR A 69 0.58 14.78 -5.21
N LEU A 70 0.03 15.92 -4.77
CA LEU A 70 -0.63 16.06 -3.49
C LEU A 70 -2.12 16.29 -3.70
N LEU A 71 -2.94 15.45 -3.08
CA LEU A 71 -4.36 15.68 -2.92
C LEU A 71 -4.60 16.20 -1.51
N THR A 72 -5.01 17.47 -1.37
CA THR A 72 -5.22 18.13 -0.07
C THR A 72 -6.63 17.93 0.48
N ASP A 73 -7.61 17.84 -0.42
CA ASP A 73 -9.03 17.77 -0.10
C ASP A 73 -9.63 16.48 -0.66
N ALA A 74 -10.60 15.90 0.05
CA ALA A 74 -11.27 14.70 -0.41
C ALA A 74 -12.07 14.97 -1.69
N VAL A 75 -12.04 14.03 -2.63
CA VAL A 75 -12.77 14.12 -3.91
C VAL A 75 -13.78 12.98 -3.99
N SER A 76 -15.04 13.32 -4.25
CA SER A 76 -16.13 12.35 -4.42
C SER A 76 -16.45 12.15 -5.90
N ILE A 77 -16.37 10.90 -6.36
CA ILE A 77 -16.63 10.50 -7.73
C ILE A 77 -17.82 9.53 -7.76
N LYS A 78 -18.88 9.89 -8.49
CA LYS A 78 -20.07 9.04 -8.63
C LYS A 78 -19.76 7.80 -9.46
N TYR A 79 -20.22 6.64 -9.02
CA TYR A 79 -20.14 5.38 -9.78
C TYR A 79 -21.53 4.91 -10.23
N ARG A 80 -21.57 3.95 -11.16
CA ARG A 80 -22.81 3.33 -11.65
C ARG A 80 -22.71 1.82 -11.58
N ALA A 81 -23.85 1.17 -11.36
CA ALA A 81 -23.96 -0.28 -11.40
C ALA A 81 -24.13 -0.76 -12.85
N THR A 82 -23.02 -0.90 -13.59
CA THR A 82 -23.06 -1.31 -15.01
C THR A 82 -22.95 -2.83 -15.20
N GLY A 83 -22.66 -3.58 -14.13
CA GLY A 83 -22.32 -5.01 -14.19
C GLY A 83 -20.95 -5.32 -14.82
N ARG A 84 -20.27 -4.29 -15.35
CA ARG A 84 -18.94 -4.37 -15.94
C ARG A 84 -17.88 -3.97 -14.93
N GLU A 85 -16.66 -4.45 -15.16
CA GLU A 85 -15.52 -4.07 -14.33
C GLU A 85 -15.06 -2.66 -14.72
N ALA A 86 -14.83 -1.82 -13.72
CA ALA A 86 -14.33 -0.46 -13.88
C ALA A 86 -13.21 -0.19 -12.88
N ALA A 87 -12.30 0.70 -13.23
CA ALA A 87 -11.19 1.14 -12.40
C ALA A 87 -11.36 2.62 -12.02
N LEU A 88 -11.11 2.94 -10.75
CA LEU A 88 -10.88 4.32 -10.32
C LEU A 88 -9.39 4.61 -10.51
N LYS A 89 -9.06 5.66 -11.26
CA LYS A 89 -7.69 6.00 -11.66
C LYS A 89 -7.38 7.47 -11.40
N VAL A 90 -6.11 7.77 -11.13
CA VAL A 90 -5.53 9.11 -11.31
C VAL A 90 -4.92 9.17 -12.70
N ARG A 91 -5.36 10.13 -13.53
CA ARG A 91 -4.77 10.42 -14.84
C ARG A 91 -3.90 11.67 -14.73
N PHE A 92 -2.67 11.57 -15.19
CA PHE A 92 -1.69 12.65 -15.15
C PHE A 92 -1.61 13.33 -16.52
N HIS A 93 -1.75 14.65 -16.55
CA HIS A 93 -1.67 15.42 -17.78
C HIS A 93 -0.24 15.90 -18.05
N ALA A 94 0.03 16.22 -19.32
CA ALA A 94 1.25 16.91 -19.69
C ALA A 94 1.38 18.25 -18.92
N GLY A 95 2.63 18.60 -18.61
CA GLY A 95 2.92 19.89 -17.99
C GLY A 95 2.60 21.03 -18.94
N ASP A 96 2.07 22.11 -18.39
CA ASP A 96 1.91 23.39 -19.08
C ASP A 96 2.81 24.44 -18.39
N GLU A 97 3.33 25.36 -19.19
CA GLU A 97 4.17 26.45 -18.73
C GLU A 97 3.52 27.76 -19.14
N ASP A 98 3.15 28.56 -18.14
CA ASP A 98 2.59 29.89 -18.34
C ASP A 98 3.34 30.87 -17.47
N GLY A 99 3.96 31.88 -18.08
CA GLY A 99 4.66 32.99 -17.42
C GLY A 99 5.50 32.58 -16.19
N ASP A 100 4.87 32.66 -15.02
CA ASP A 100 5.48 32.42 -13.71
C ASP A 100 5.38 30.96 -13.20
N TRP A 101 4.69 30.06 -13.92
CA TRP A 101 4.28 28.74 -13.43
C TRP A 101 4.58 27.61 -14.40
N GLN A 102 5.15 26.53 -13.86
CA GLN A 102 5.09 25.20 -14.47
C GLN A 102 4.06 24.36 -13.72
N THR A 103 2.99 23.94 -14.40
CA THR A 103 1.85 23.24 -13.78
C THR A 103 1.70 21.84 -14.34
N PHE A 104 1.70 20.84 -13.46
CA PHE A 104 1.34 19.46 -13.78
C PHE A 104 0.02 19.12 -13.11
N ARG A 105 -1.02 18.89 -13.90
CA ARG A 105 -2.36 18.59 -13.39
C ARG A 105 -2.64 17.10 -13.43
N SER A 106 -3.52 16.66 -12.54
CA SER A 106 -4.11 15.32 -12.59
C SER A 106 -5.61 15.39 -12.35
N GLU A 107 -6.31 14.38 -12.81
CA GLU A 107 -7.74 14.18 -12.58
C GLU A 107 -8.01 12.77 -12.04
N ILE A 108 -9.09 12.61 -11.27
CA ILE A 108 -9.56 11.31 -10.80
C ILE A 108 -10.77 10.90 -11.64
N VAL A 109 -10.68 9.75 -12.29
CA VAL A 109 -11.70 9.25 -13.24
C VAL A 109 -12.08 7.80 -12.95
N ILE A 110 -13.29 7.42 -13.35
CA ILE A 110 -13.71 6.03 -13.44
C ILE A 110 -13.70 5.65 -14.92
N ASP A 111 -13.03 4.55 -15.25
CA ASP A 111 -12.90 4.06 -16.61
C ASP A 111 -13.18 2.54 -16.68
N GLU A 112 -13.85 2.08 -17.74
CA GLU A 112 -14.02 0.64 -18.03
C GLU A 112 -12.77 0.06 -18.74
N GLN A 113 -11.88 0.91 -19.26
CA GLN A 113 -10.59 0.47 -19.78
C GLN A 113 -9.64 0.14 -18.63
N LEU A 114 -9.35 -1.15 -18.43
CA LEU A 114 -8.62 -1.64 -17.26
C LEU A 114 -7.11 -1.57 -17.39
N GLU A 115 -6.57 -1.55 -18.60
CA GLU A 115 -5.14 -1.35 -18.78
C GLU A 115 -4.83 0.12 -18.46
N ALA A 116 -4.09 0.36 -17.38
CA ALA A 116 -3.57 1.68 -17.08
C ALA A 116 -2.53 2.06 -18.14
N ASP A 117 -2.69 3.22 -18.76
CA ASP A 117 -1.65 3.76 -19.62
C ASP A 117 -0.42 4.22 -18.79
N ALA A 118 0.65 4.62 -19.48
CA ALA A 118 1.88 5.09 -18.81
C ALA A 118 1.73 6.40 -18.01
N THR A 119 0.56 7.05 -18.11
CA THR A 119 0.12 8.30 -17.47
C THR A 119 -1.02 8.08 -16.47
N GLU A 120 -1.26 6.83 -16.06
CA GLU A 120 -2.35 6.48 -15.15
C GLU A 120 -1.86 5.67 -13.94
N LEU A 121 -2.51 5.90 -12.80
CA LEU A 121 -2.33 5.14 -11.57
C LEU A 121 -3.68 4.66 -11.04
N GLU A 122 -3.85 3.34 -10.94
CA GLU A 122 -5.07 2.73 -10.37
C GLU A 122 -5.15 2.90 -8.85
N LEU A 123 -6.32 3.32 -8.36
CA LEU A 123 -6.66 3.46 -6.94
C LEU A 123 -7.53 2.31 -6.43
N CYS A 124 -8.37 1.74 -7.29
CA CYS A 124 -9.09 0.48 -7.08
C CYS A 124 -9.79 0.02 -8.36
N ARG A 125 -10.33 -1.21 -8.32
CA ARG A 125 -11.29 -1.73 -9.30
C ARG A 125 -12.59 -2.12 -8.62
N PHE A 126 -13.68 -2.23 -9.36
CA PHE A 126 -14.94 -2.78 -8.88
C PHE A 126 -15.79 -3.29 -10.04
N LYS A 127 -16.68 -4.24 -9.76
CA LYS A 127 -17.70 -4.72 -10.69
C LYS A 127 -19.04 -4.77 -9.98
N LEU A 128 -19.88 -3.77 -10.20
CA LEU A 128 -21.12 -3.59 -9.43
C LEU A 128 -22.35 -4.05 -10.22
N LYS A 129 -23.09 -5.00 -9.68
CA LYS A 129 -24.36 -5.46 -10.25
C LYS A 129 -25.49 -4.46 -9.99
N GLU A 130 -26.42 -4.37 -10.92
CA GLU A 130 -27.66 -3.61 -10.72
C GLU A 130 -28.40 -4.09 -9.46
N GLY A 131 -28.89 -3.13 -8.67
CA GLY A 131 -29.59 -3.38 -7.40
C GLY A 131 -28.68 -3.77 -6.22
N ALA A 132 -27.37 -3.88 -6.40
CA ALA A 132 -26.43 -4.15 -5.32
C ALA A 132 -25.78 -2.87 -4.77
N ARG A 133 -25.25 -2.96 -3.54
CA ARG A 133 -24.40 -1.93 -2.94
C ARG A 133 -22.93 -2.33 -3.06
N LEU A 134 -22.08 -1.39 -3.45
CA LEU A 134 -20.64 -1.59 -3.39
C LEU A 134 -20.19 -1.63 -1.92
N ARG A 135 -19.21 -2.46 -1.59
CA ARG A 135 -18.73 -2.63 -0.23
C ARG A 135 -17.21 -2.69 -0.13
N GLN A 136 -16.70 -2.44 1.08
CA GLN A 136 -15.27 -2.50 1.41
C GLN A 136 -15.00 -3.15 2.78
N ASP A 137 -16.04 -3.69 3.43
CA ASP A 137 -15.99 -4.46 4.65
C ASP A 137 -15.64 -5.93 4.34
N TYR A 138 -14.35 -6.18 4.09
CA TYR A 138 -13.86 -7.51 3.76
C TYR A 138 -14.01 -8.47 4.95
N GLN A 139 -14.56 -9.67 4.69
CA GLN A 139 -14.79 -10.69 5.72
C GLN A 139 -13.56 -11.55 6.02
N GLY A 140 -12.51 -11.43 5.21
CA GLY A 140 -11.26 -12.18 5.37
C GLY A 140 -10.31 -11.95 4.20
N PHE A 141 -9.14 -12.55 4.25
CA PHE A 141 -8.08 -12.28 3.27
C PHE A 141 -8.50 -12.67 1.84
N ARG A 142 -9.19 -13.80 1.68
CA ARG A 142 -9.71 -14.26 0.38
C ARG A 142 -10.79 -13.33 -0.19
N ASP A 143 -11.52 -12.61 0.67
CA ASP A 143 -12.62 -11.72 0.27
C ASP A 143 -12.14 -10.47 -0.48
N LEU A 144 -10.86 -10.11 -0.35
CA LEU A 144 -10.21 -9.07 -1.16
C LEU A 144 -10.23 -9.35 -2.67
N ALA A 145 -10.38 -10.63 -3.06
CA ALA A 145 -10.46 -11.07 -4.45
C ALA A 145 -11.91 -11.29 -4.93
N THR A 146 -12.92 -10.91 -4.14
CA THR A 146 -14.32 -11.04 -4.51
C THR A 146 -14.63 -10.19 -5.74
N GLU A 147 -15.11 -10.84 -6.81
CA GLU A 147 -15.29 -10.21 -8.13
C GLU A 147 -16.38 -9.13 -8.12
N PHE A 148 -17.53 -9.42 -7.50
CA PHE A 148 -18.71 -8.56 -7.60
C PHE A 148 -19.00 -7.80 -6.31
N ASN A 149 -19.46 -6.56 -6.48
CA ASN A 149 -20.00 -5.69 -5.42
C ASN A 149 -18.98 -5.39 -4.30
N THR A 150 -17.71 -5.61 -4.55
CA THR A 150 -16.62 -5.36 -3.60
C THR A 150 -15.56 -4.49 -4.27
N VAL A 151 -15.00 -3.54 -3.54
CA VAL A 151 -13.82 -2.79 -3.99
C VAL A 151 -12.63 -3.73 -4.03
N ASN A 152 -11.91 -3.76 -5.14
CA ASN A 152 -10.72 -4.58 -5.33
C ASN A 152 -9.47 -3.68 -5.34
N VAL A 153 -8.57 -3.91 -4.40
CA VAL A 153 -7.31 -3.17 -4.25
C VAL A 153 -6.08 -3.97 -4.71
N LEU A 154 -6.28 -5.17 -5.27
CA LEU A 154 -5.18 -6.08 -5.64
C LEU A 154 -4.30 -5.53 -6.77
N HIS A 155 -4.83 -4.64 -7.60
CA HIS A 155 -4.10 -4.03 -8.72
C HIS A 155 -3.40 -2.71 -8.34
N VAL A 156 -3.67 -2.20 -7.14
CA VAL A 156 -3.14 -0.93 -6.65
C VAL A 156 -1.65 -1.07 -6.36
N ARG A 157 -0.86 -0.10 -6.85
CA ARG A 157 0.58 -0.01 -6.61
C ARG A 157 0.87 1.00 -5.52
N TYR A 158 1.57 0.55 -4.48
CA TYR A 158 2.18 1.44 -3.51
C TYR A 158 3.64 1.66 -3.89
N ALA A 159 4.05 2.92 -3.82
CA ALA A 159 5.42 3.31 -4.09
C ALA A 159 6.33 2.73 -2.99
N ALA A 160 7.43 2.11 -3.42
CA ALA A 160 8.46 1.59 -2.53
C ALA A 160 9.82 1.64 -3.23
N TYR A 161 10.89 1.52 -2.44
CA TYR A 161 12.27 1.54 -2.90
C TYR A 161 12.52 0.46 -3.97
N GLY A 162 12.99 0.87 -5.14
CA GLY A 162 13.35 0.00 -6.27
C GLY A 162 12.18 -0.68 -6.99
N LYS A 163 11.20 -1.22 -6.26
CA LYS A 163 10.02 -1.92 -6.81
C LYS A 163 8.75 -1.52 -6.08
N SER A 164 7.65 -1.33 -6.81
CA SER A 164 6.34 -1.06 -6.21
C SER A 164 5.85 -2.26 -5.42
N THR A 165 5.10 -2.01 -4.36
CA THR A 165 4.60 -3.04 -3.44
C THR A 165 3.07 -3.08 -3.37
N LEU A 166 2.57 -3.97 -2.53
CA LEU A 166 1.14 -4.21 -2.31
C LEU A 166 0.51 -3.12 -1.45
N SER A 167 -0.81 -2.98 -1.57
CA SER A 167 -1.58 -2.19 -0.62
C SER A 167 -1.38 -2.71 0.82
N PRO A 168 -1.12 -1.81 1.79
CA PRO A 168 -1.07 -2.16 3.21
C PRO A 168 -2.34 -2.85 3.72
N VAL A 169 -3.50 -2.62 3.08
CA VAL A 169 -4.76 -3.34 3.39
C VAL A 169 -4.61 -4.84 3.19
N ILE A 170 -3.92 -5.27 2.13
CA ILE A 170 -3.71 -6.69 1.82
C ILE A 170 -2.82 -7.32 2.89
N LEU A 171 -1.71 -6.66 3.24
CA LEU A 171 -0.75 -7.17 4.22
C LEU A 171 -1.33 -7.20 5.64
N ARG A 172 -2.09 -6.18 6.04
CA ARG A 172 -2.81 -6.18 7.33
C ARG A 172 -3.85 -7.30 7.40
N SER A 173 -4.65 -7.47 6.35
CA SER A 173 -5.64 -8.55 6.29
C SER A 173 -4.99 -9.93 6.39
N PHE A 174 -3.83 -10.13 5.73
CA PHE A 174 -3.05 -11.35 5.87
C PHE A 174 -2.59 -11.58 7.31
N ALA A 175 -2.00 -10.55 7.92
CA ALA A 175 -1.45 -10.63 9.27
C ALA A 175 -2.54 -10.93 10.31
N GLU A 176 -3.67 -10.24 10.23
CA GLU A 176 -4.83 -10.46 11.11
C GLU A 176 -5.36 -11.90 11.02
N GLU A 177 -5.47 -12.44 9.81
CA GLU A 177 -5.92 -13.83 9.62
C GLU A 177 -4.87 -14.84 10.09
N MET A 178 -3.57 -14.59 9.83
CA MET A 178 -2.46 -15.42 10.29
C MET A 178 -2.41 -15.50 11.82
N MET A 179 -2.54 -14.36 12.50
CA MET A 179 -2.61 -14.31 13.98
C MET A 179 -3.81 -15.09 14.51
N ARG A 180 -4.99 -14.90 13.91
CA ARG A 180 -6.22 -15.59 14.33
C ARG A 180 -6.08 -17.10 14.18
N LYS A 181 -5.40 -17.56 13.13
CA LYS A 181 -5.11 -18.98 12.90
C LYS A 181 -4.03 -19.52 13.85
N GLY A 182 -3.15 -18.67 14.38
CA GLY A 182 -2.16 -19.05 15.38
C GLY A 182 -1.10 -20.01 14.83
N SER A 183 -0.41 -19.61 13.74
CA SER A 183 0.69 -20.40 13.18
C SER A 183 1.81 -20.60 14.20
N GLY A 184 2.32 -21.83 14.28
CA GLY A 184 3.50 -22.17 15.10
C GLY A 184 4.83 -21.95 14.40
N ASP A 185 4.83 -21.53 13.12
CA ASP A 185 6.04 -21.27 12.36
C ASP A 185 6.64 -19.89 12.73
N PRO A 186 7.90 -19.81 13.20
CA PRO A 186 8.55 -18.54 13.51
C PRO A 186 8.61 -17.56 12.34
N GLN A 187 8.73 -18.05 11.10
CA GLN A 187 8.74 -17.20 9.91
C GLN A 187 7.38 -16.53 9.70
N ASP A 188 6.29 -17.25 9.95
CA ASP A 188 4.93 -16.71 9.86
C ASP A 188 4.74 -15.60 10.91
N PHE A 189 5.22 -15.81 12.14
CA PHE A 189 5.17 -14.79 13.20
C PHE A 189 5.97 -13.53 12.83
N MET A 190 7.21 -13.68 12.38
CA MET A 190 8.05 -12.55 11.97
C MET A 190 7.42 -11.75 10.83
N PHE A 191 6.94 -12.43 9.79
CA PHE A 191 6.31 -11.77 8.65
C PHE A 191 4.99 -11.08 9.02
N THR A 192 4.20 -11.70 9.90
CA THR A 192 2.99 -11.10 10.47
C THR A 192 3.30 -9.79 11.20
N MET A 193 4.30 -9.79 12.08
CA MET A 193 4.69 -8.58 12.81
C MET A 193 5.17 -7.47 11.86
N MET A 194 5.92 -7.83 10.80
CA MET A 194 6.32 -6.86 9.76
C MET A 194 5.11 -6.28 9.01
N CYS A 195 4.10 -7.09 8.71
CA CYS A 195 2.89 -6.65 8.01
C CYS A 195 1.97 -5.77 8.88
N MET A 196 1.99 -5.96 10.21
CA MET A 196 1.23 -5.13 11.15
C MET A 196 1.92 -3.82 11.48
N ASN A 197 3.23 -3.76 11.36
CA ASN A 197 3.97 -2.52 11.57
C ASN A 197 3.53 -1.45 10.56
N GLU A 198 3.66 -0.18 10.92
CA GLU A 198 3.21 0.92 10.07
C GLU A 198 4.00 1.00 8.75
N GLY A 199 3.29 1.33 7.66
CA GLY A 199 3.87 1.66 6.36
C GLY A 199 3.69 0.58 5.28
N THR A 200 4.57 0.65 4.29
CA THR A 200 4.65 -0.27 3.14
C THR A 200 5.79 -1.25 3.33
N LEU A 201 5.54 -2.54 3.14
CA LEU A 201 6.61 -3.55 3.18
C LEU A 201 7.29 -3.68 1.82
N ALA A 202 8.62 -3.74 1.79
CA ALA A 202 9.36 -3.90 0.54
C ALA A 202 8.94 -5.18 -0.20
N ARG A 203 8.77 -5.07 -1.53
CA ARG A 203 8.30 -6.20 -2.37
C ARG A 203 9.14 -7.45 -2.19
N ASP A 204 10.47 -7.30 -2.13
CA ASP A 204 11.38 -8.43 -2.03
C ASP A 204 11.25 -9.18 -0.70
N VAL A 205 10.87 -8.49 0.40
CA VAL A 205 10.58 -9.15 1.68
C VAL A 205 9.33 -10.04 1.57
N ILE A 206 8.28 -9.53 0.92
CA ILE A 206 7.03 -10.28 0.67
C ILE A 206 7.30 -11.49 -0.20
N LEU A 207 8.06 -11.30 -1.29
CA LEU A 207 8.41 -12.37 -2.20
C LEU A 207 9.27 -13.43 -1.52
N HIS A 208 10.28 -13.03 -0.75
CA HIS A 208 11.15 -13.96 -0.03
C HIS A 208 10.37 -14.82 0.97
N TYR A 209 9.50 -14.21 1.77
CA TYR A 209 8.63 -14.95 2.69
C TYR A 209 7.74 -15.94 1.92
N MET A 210 7.04 -15.45 0.89
CA MET A 210 6.09 -16.26 0.11
C MET A 210 6.77 -17.46 -0.56
N THR A 211 7.91 -17.24 -1.23
CA THR A 211 8.60 -18.31 -1.96
C THR A 211 9.27 -19.30 -1.02
N SER A 212 9.87 -18.84 0.09
CA SER A 212 10.41 -19.70 1.15
C SER A 212 9.33 -20.62 1.73
N ARG A 213 8.17 -20.06 2.11
CA ARG A 213 7.08 -20.82 2.73
C ARG A 213 6.45 -21.85 1.80
N LEU A 214 6.45 -21.59 0.49
CA LEU A 214 5.84 -22.46 -0.51
C LEU A 214 6.84 -23.35 -1.27
N GLY A 215 8.14 -23.22 -1.00
CA GLY A 215 9.19 -23.93 -1.75
C GLY A 215 9.20 -23.56 -3.25
N MET A 216 8.85 -22.32 -3.58
CA MET A 216 8.75 -21.84 -4.96
C MET A 216 10.03 -21.12 -5.40
N SER A 217 10.27 -21.05 -6.71
CA SER A 217 11.38 -20.25 -7.25
C SER A 217 11.10 -18.74 -7.16
N SER A 218 12.17 -17.96 -7.04
CA SER A 218 12.10 -16.51 -7.17
C SER A 218 11.88 -16.11 -8.63
N ARG A 219 10.87 -15.29 -8.88
CA ARG A 219 10.57 -14.63 -10.15
C ARG A 219 9.76 -13.37 -9.87
N GLU A 220 9.45 -12.61 -10.91
CA GLU A 220 8.43 -11.57 -10.79
C GLU A 220 7.03 -12.20 -10.71
N TYR A 221 6.25 -11.70 -9.76
CA TYR A 221 4.86 -12.05 -9.53
C TYR A 221 4.03 -10.78 -9.60
N THR A 222 2.80 -10.85 -10.08
CA THR A 222 1.83 -9.75 -9.96
C THR A 222 1.31 -9.65 -8.53
N ASN A 223 0.72 -8.52 -8.16
CA ASN A 223 0.09 -8.38 -6.83
C ASN A 223 -1.06 -9.38 -6.62
N VAL A 224 -1.80 -9.72 -7.69
CA VAL A 224 -2.84 -10.76 -7.66
C VAL A 224 -2.26 -12.15 -7.41
N GLU A 225 -1.13 -12.49 -8.05
CA GLU A 225 -0.43 -13.75 -7.78
C GLU A 225 0.08 -13.81 -6.33
N ILE A 226 0.69 -12.73 -5.83
CA ILE A 226 1.18 -12.65 -4.45
C ILE A 226 0.02 -12.86 -3.47
N HIS A 227 -1.12 -12.16 -3.65
CA HIS A 227 -2.33 -12.39 -2.84
C HIS A 227 -2.77 -13.85 -2.90
N LYS A 228 -2.86 -14.44 -4.09
CA LYS A 228 -3.26 -15.84 -4.26
C LYS A 228 -2.36 -16.79 -3.47
N TYR A 229 -1.05 -16.61 -3.52
CA TYR A 229 -0.06 -17.46 -2.87
C TYR A 229 0.02 -17.24 -1.35
N LEU A 230 -0.05 -15.99 -0.87
CA LEU A 230 -0.21 -15.70 0.55
C LEU A 230 -1.48 -16.37 1.11
N GLY A 231 -2.58 -16.37 0.35
CA GLY A 231 -3.79 -17.08 0.73
C GLY A 231 -3.59 -18.60 0.83
N ARG A 232 -2.74 -19.20 -0.02
CA ARG A 232 -2.41 -20.64 0.08
C ARG A 232 -1.63 -20.95 1.36
N ILE A 233 -0.74 -20.05 1.78
CA ILE A 233 -0.05 -20.18 3.06
C ILE A 233 -1.08 -20.19 4.19
N LEU A 234 -2.00 -19.23 4.20
CA LEU A 234 -3.09 -19.17 5.19
C LEU A 234 -3.95 -20.44 5.21
N ASP A 235 -4.26 -21.04 4.06
CA ASP A 235 -5.03 -22.29 3.99
C ASP A 235 -4.27 -23.49 4.57
N GLY A 236 -2.93 -23.47 4.49
CA GLY A 236 -2.05 -24.51 5.03
C GLY A 236 -1.79 -24.41 6.53
N VAL A 237 -2.12 -23.27 7.17
CA VAL A 237 -1.95 -23.09 8.61
C VAL A 237 -2.97 -23.95 9.34
N ARG A 238 -2.50 -25.06 9.90
CA ARG A 238 -3.25 -25.80 10.92
C ARG A 238 -3.07 -25.05 12.22
N GLY A 239 -4.15 -24.46 12.73
CA GLY A 239 -4.09 -23.78 14.01
C GLY A 239 -3.55 -24.72 15.08
N SER A 240 -2.77 -24.16 16.00
CA SER A 240 -2.35 -24.82 17.23
C SER A 240 -3.58 -25.02 18.13
N GLY A 241 -4.49 -25.92 17.72
CA GLY A 241 -5.69 -26.24 18.46
C GLY A 241 -5.32 -26.77 19.84
N GLY A 242 -5.63 -26.00 20.89
CA GLY A 242 -5.85 -26.49 22.25
C GLY A 242 -4.68 -27.23 22.93
N GLY A 243 -3.45 -27.09 22.45
CA GLY A 243 -2.27 -27.62 23.13
C GLY A 243 -1.91 -26.73 24.31
N ARG A 244 -2.43 -27.06 25.50
CA ARG A 244 -1.93 -26.58 26.79
C ARG A 244 -0.41 -26.36 26.71
N LEU A 245 0.06 -25.18 27.12
CA LEU A 245 1.38 -25.02 27.73
C LEU A 245 1.43 -25.92 28.98
N GLY A 246 1.53 -27.22 28.76
CA GLY A 246 1.79 -28.22 29.77
C GLY A 246 3.29 -28.35 29.87
N MET A 247 3.88 -27.65 30.85
CA MET A 247 5.12 -28.12 31.45
C MET A 247 4.93 -29.61 31.78
N ALA A 248 5.72 -30.48 31.16
CA ALA A 248 5.81 -31.87 31.60
C ALA A 248 6.53 -31.90 32.96
N PRO A 249 5.95 -32.48 34.02
CA PRO A 249 6.68 -32.75 35.25
C PRO A 249 7.49 -34.04 35.04
N GLY A 250 8.71 -33.88 34.53
CA GLY A 250 9.68 -34.97 34.38
C GLY A 250 10.41 -35.24 35.69
N GLY A 251 9.73 -35.85 36.65
CA GLY A 251 10.36 -36.42 37.84
C GLY A 251 10.42 -37.95 37.75
N SER A 252 11.63 -38.50 37.73
CA SER A 252 11.91 -39.84 38.30
C SER A 252 13.39 -39.97 38.70
N GLN A 253 13.64 -39.71 39.99
CA GLN A 253 14.52 -40.45 40.93
C GLN A 253 15.01 -41.83 40.46
N ARG A 254 16.17 -42.41 40.83
CA ARG A 254 17.17 -42.36 41.94
C ARG A 254 18.43 -43.12 41.41
N VAL A 255 19.62 -43.22 42.01
CA VAL A 255 20.01 -43.73 43.35
C VAL A 255 21.52 -43.43 43.52
N ILE A 256 21.96 -42.96 44.68
CA ILE A 256 23.35 -43.13 45.16
C ILE A 256 23.26 -44.07 46.36
N VAL A 257 24.08 -45.13 46.35
CA VAL A 257 24.33 -45.98 47.50
C VAL A 257 25.79 -45.73 47.91
N ASP A 258 25.97 -45.48 49.20
CA ASP A 258 27.19 -45.25 50.00
C ASP A 258 28.56 -45.18 49.31
#